data_AF-N2A547-F1
#
_entry.id   AF-N2A547-F1
#
_cell.length_a   1.000
_cell.length_b   1.000
_cell.length_c   1.000
_cell.angle_alpha   90.00
_cell.angle_beta   90.00
_cell.angle_gamma   90.00
#
_symmetry.space_group_name_H-M   'P 1'
#
loop_
_entity.id
_entity.type
_entity.pdbx_description
1 polymer ?
#
loop_
_entity_poly.entity_id
_entity_poly.type
_entity_poly.pdbx_seq_one_letter_code
_entity_poly.pdbx_strand_id
1 'polypeptide(L)'
;MDKIKGFLIAESMTGLMVAVIGVSIFALIVAQSQKIETAMEVKTDQAYAWHVLREQKLDSVKVHSHIYKLKGSYVYDTTTKQEYKIK
;
A
#
# COMPACT_ATOMS: atom_id res chain seq x y z
N MET A 1 -25.12 -44.85 16.15
CA MET A 1 -24.29 -43.75 16.71
C MET A 1 -23.20 -43.29 15.74
N ASP A 2 -22.64 -44.16 14.90
CA ASP A 2 -21.49 -43.80 14.04
C ASP A 2 -21.81 -42.81 12.92
N LYS A 3 -23.04 -42.82 12.39
CA LYS A 3 -23.50 -41.83 11.38
C LYS A 3 -23.51 -40.40 11.91
N ILE A 4 -23.90 -40.19 13.17
CA ILE A 4 -23.93 -38.87 13.81
C ILE A 4 -22.50 -38.37 14.06
N LYS A 5 -21.61 -39.25 14.51
CA LYS A 5 -20.18 -38.93 14.69
C LYS A 5 -19.52 -38.54 13.37
N GLY A 6 -19.79 -39.28 12.29
CA GLY A 6 -19.28 -38.96 10.96
C GLY A 6 -19.77 -37.60 10.43
N PHE A 7 -21.05 -37.28 10.66
CA PHE A 7 -21.61 -35.96 10.32
C PHE A 7 -20.91 -34.83 11.08
N LEU A 8 -20.72 -34.96 12.40
CA LEU A 8 -20.05 -33.96 13.22
C LEU A 8 -18.58 -33.74 12.81
N ILE A 9 -17.89 -34.81 12.40
CA ILE A 9 -16.51 -34.71 11.88
C ILE A 9 -16.49 -33.94 10.55
N ALA A 10 -17.41 -34.24 9.64
CA ALA A 10 -17.51 -33.53 8.37
C ALA A 10 -17.83 -32.05 8.56
N GLU A 11 -18.79 -31.73 9.42
CA GLU A 11 -19.16 -30.34 9.77
C GLU A 11 -17.98 -29.58 10.39
N SER A 12 -17.28 -30.21 11.34
CA SER A 12 -16.10 -29.62 11.98
C SER A 12 -14.97 -29.39 10.97
N MET A 13 -14.78 -30.31 10.02
CA MET A 13 -13.76 -30.19 8.99
C MET A 13 -14.09 -29.07 8.00
N THR A 14 -15.35 -28.91 7.61
CA THR A 14 -15.81 -27.78 6.80
C THR A 14 -15.61 -26.45 7.54
N GLY A 15 -15.98 -26.39 8.82
CA GLY A 15 -15.76 -25.20 9.65
C GLY A 15 -14.28 -24.84 9.75
N LEU A 16 -13.41 -25.82 9.96
CA LEU A 16 -11.97 -25.63 10.00
C LEU A 16 -11.42 -25.11 8.65
N MET A 17 -11.87 -25.69 7.53
CA MET A 17 -11.45 -25.22 6.20
C MET A 17 -11.85 -23.76 5.97
N VAL A 18 -13.08 -23.38 6.31
CA VAL A 18 -13.55 -21.99 6.20
C VAL A 18 -12.72 -21.07 7.09
N ALA A 19 -12.40 -21.48 8.32
CA ALA A 19 -11.56 -20.69 9.22
C ALA A 19 -10.16 -20.45 8.65
N VAL A 20 -9.50 -21.49 8.12
CA VAL A 20 -8.16 -21.37 7.51
C VAL A 20 -8.18 -20.45 6.30
N ILE A 21 -9.19 -20.57 5.43
CA ILE A 21 -9.35 -19.69 4.27
C ILE A 21 -9.58 -18.24 4.73
N GLY A 22 -10.45 -18.03 5.72
CA GLY A 22 -10.75 -16.70 6.26
C GLY A 22 -9.52 -16.00 6.82
N VAL A 23 -8.73 -16.70 7.63
CA VAL A 23 -7.47 -16.16 8.19
C VAL A 23 -6.46 -15.84 7.07
N SER A 24 -6.37 -16.71 6.06
CA SER A 24 -5.47 -16.50 4.93
C SER A 24 -5.84 -15.26 4.11
N ILE A 25 -7.13 -15.09 3.80
CA ILE A 25 -7.64 -13.90 3.11
C ILE A 25 -7.37 -12.64 3.94
N PHE A 26 -7.64 -12.70 5.25
CA PHE A 26 -7.39 -11.56 6.12
C PHE A 26 -5.92 -11.14 6.14
N ALA A 27 -5.00 -12.12 6.23
CA ALA A 27 -3.57 -11.85 6.17
C ALA A 27 -3.16 -11.18 4.83
N LEU A 28 -3.73 -11.65 3.71
CA LEU A 28 -3.48 -11.04 2.40
C LEU A 28 -4.01 -9.60 2.31
N ILE A 29 -5.22 -9.36 2.82
CA ILE A 29 -5.81 -8.01 2.86
C ILE A 29 -4.91 -7.07 3.66
N VAL A 30 -4.49 -7.46 4.87
CA VAL A 30 -3.60 -6.64 5.71
C VAL A 30 -2.29 -6.32 4.98
N ALA A 31 -1.65 -7.32 4.38
CA ALA A 31 -0.41 -7.13 3.64
C ALA A 31 -0.58 -6.21 2.42
N GLN A 32 -1.72 -6.29 1.73
CA GLN A 32 -2.01 -5.43 0.59
C GLN A 32 -2.40 -4.01 1.00
N SER A 33 -3.14 -3.84 2.09
CA SER A 33 -3.48 -2.54 2.66
C SER A 33 -2.23 -1.74 3.03
N GLN A 34 -1.24 -2.36 3.68
CA GLN A 34 0.02 -1.69 4.00
C GLN A 34 0.75 -1.20 2.74
N LYS A 35 0.80 -2.04 1.69
CA LYS A 35 1.42 -1.64 0.41
C LYS A 35 0.68 -0.49 -0.26
N ILE A 36 -0.66 -0.50 -0.20
CA ILE A 36 -1.49 0.57 -0.76
C ILE A 36 -1.26 1.87 0.01
N GLU A 37 -1.20 1.81 1.34
CA GLU A 37 -0.96 2.96 2.20
C GLU A 37 0.37 3.63 1.88
N THR A 38 1.47 2.87 1.86
CA THR A 38 2.79 3.42 1.49
C THR A 38 2.80 4.00 0.08
N ALA A 39 2.17 3.33 -0.89
CA ALA A 39 2.11 3.85 -2.25
C ALA A 39 1.29 5.15 -2.35
N MET A 40 0.22 5.26 -1.58
CA MET A 40 -0.62 6.46 -1.52
C MET A 40 0.10 7.62 -0.83
N GLU A 41 0.82 7.35 0.26
CA GLU A 41 1.66 8.33 0.96
C GLU A 41 2.70 8.93 0.01
N VAL A 42 3.50 8.08 -0.64
CA VAL A 42 4.52 8.51 -1.60
C VAL A 42 3.92 9.32 -2.76
N LYS A 43 2.77 8.88 -3.29
CA LYS A 43 2.08 9.62 -4.37
C LYS A 43 1.59 10.99 -3.91
N THR A 44 1.09 11.08 -2.68
CA THR A 44 0.59 12.33 -2.10
C THR A 44 1.74 13.30 -1.84
N ASP A 45 2.84 12.81 -1.29
CA ASP A 45 4.06 13.58 -1.06
C ASP A 45 4.63 14.15 -2.36
N GLN A 46 4.67 13.33 -3.41
CA GLN A 46 5.12 13.76 -4.74
C GLN A 46 4.23 14.85 -5.34
N ALA A 47 2.90 14.69 -5.23
CA ALA A 47 1.94 15.68 -5.73
C ALA A 47 2.06 17.00 -4.96
N TYR A 48 2.18 16.93 -3.64
CA TYR A 48 2.40 18.09 -2.78
C TYR A 48 3.72 18.79 -3.12
N ALA A 49 4.81 18.03 -3.22
CA ALA A 49 6.11 18.57 -3.59
C ALA A 49 6.06 19.29 -4.94
N TRP A 50 5.43 18.68 -5.95
CA TRP A 50 5.28 19.29 -7.27
C TRP A 50 4.55 20.63 -7.22
N HIS A 51 3.42 20.67 -6.49
CA HIS A 51 2.60 21.87 -6.36
C HIS A 51 3.38 22.99 -5.69
N VAL A 52 4.03 22.71 -4.55
CA VAL A 52 4.83 23.70 -3.80
C VAL A 52 6.02 24.19 -4.60
N LEU A 53 6.79 23.28 -5.21
CA LEU A 53 7.96 23.65 -6.04
C LEU A 53 7.57 24.57 -7.19
N ARG A 54 6.42 24.30 -7.83
CA ARG A 54 5.94 25.07 -8.97
C ARG A 54 5.39 26.44 -8.58
N GLU A 55 4.59 26.51 -7.53
CA GLU A 55 3.97 27.78 -7.10
C GLU A 55 4.98 28.71 -6.43
N GLN A 56 5.83 28.16 -5.56
CA GLN A 56 6.79 28.93 -4.78
C GLN A 56 8.15 29.11 -5.49
N LYS A 57 8.31 28.53 -6.69
CA LYS A 57 9.54 28.56 -7.51
C LYS A 57 10.78 28.13 -6.71
N LEU A 58 10.63 27.09 -5.91
CA LEU A 58 11.70 26.55 -5.07
C LEU A 58 12.54 25.53 -5.86
N ASP A 59 13.85 25.49 -5.58
CA ASP A 59 14.77 24.52 -6.22
C ASP A 59 14.60 23.10 -5.68
N SER A 60 14.25 22.98 -4.39
CA SER A 60 14.01 21.70 -3.74
C SER A 60 13.09 21.85 -2.52
N VAL A 61 12.32 20.82 -2.21
CA VAL A 61 11.47 20.75 -1.02
C VAL A 61 11.66 19.41 -0.34
N LYS A 62 11.73 19.42 0.99
CA LYS A 62 11.74 18.20 1.79
C LYS A 62 10.31 17.91 2.25
N VAL A 63 9.79 16.73 1.89
CA VAL A 63 8.50 16.23 2.36
C VAL A 63 8.78 14.89 3.05
N HIS A 64 8.39 14.79 4.32
CA HIS A 64 8.80 13.71 5.22
C HIS A 64 10.32 13.45 5.17
N SER A 65 10.73 12.28 4.67
CA SER A 65 12.12 11.84 4.57
C SER A 65 12.70 11.98 3.15
N HIS A 66 11.93 12.53 2.22
CA HIS A 66 12.28 12.64 0.82
C HIS A 66 12.59 14.09 0.44
N ILE A 67 13.62 14.28 -0.37
CA ILE A 67 13.96 15.58 -0.94
C ILE A 67 13.65 15.55 -2.43
N TYR A 68 12.70 16.38 -2.82
CA TYR A 68 12.17 16.47 -4.17
C TYR A 68 12.68 17.71 -4.89
N LYS A 69 12.94 17.56 -6.19
CA LYS A 69 13.33 18.65 -7.10
C LYS A 69 12.45 18.67 -8.32
N LEU A 70 12.18 19.85 -8.84
CA LEU A 70 11.39 20.00 -10.06
C LEU A 70 12.29 19.75 -11.28
N LYS A 71 11.84 18.90 -12.20
CA LYS A 71 12.53 18.65 -13.47
C LYS A 71 11.54 18.79 -14.62
N GLY A 72 11.16 20.03 -14.91
CA GLY A 72 10.09 20.34 -15.87
C GLY A 72 8.72 19.86 -15.36
N SER A 73 8.10 18.92 -16.07
CA SER A 73 6.82 18.31 -15.67
C SER A 73 6.95 17.10 -14.73
N TYR A 74 8.16 16.81 -14.27
CA TYR A 74 8.48 15.66 -13.41
C TYR A 74 8.96 16.13 -12.03
N VAL A 75 8.79 15.26 -11.04
CA VAL A 75 9.41 15.40 -9.73
C VAL A 75 10.53 14.38 -9.62
N TYR A 76 11.74 14.84 -9.33
CA TYR A 76 12.88 13.98 -9.05
C TYR A 76 13.05 13.83 -7.53
N ASP A 77 12.98 12.60 -7.05
CA ASP A 77 13.33 12.26 -5.68
C ASP A 77 14.83 11.98 -5.58
N THR A 78 15.53 12.84 -4.86
CA THR A 78 16.99 12.71 -4.66
C THR A 78 17.35 11.62 -3.65
N THR A 79 16.43 11.24 -2.76
CA THR A 79 16.64 10.18 -1.76
C THR A 79 16.62 8.81 -2.44
N THR A 80 15.61 8.56 -3.27
CA THR A 80 15.45 7.26 -3.99
C THR A 80 16.09 7.26 -5.38
N LYS A 81 16.54 8.42 -5.87
CA LYS A 81 17.10 8.66 -7.20
C LYS A 81 16.14 8.27 -8.33
N GLN A 82 14.84 8.48 -8.13
CA GLN A 82 13.79 8.14 -9.10
C GLN A 82 13.07 9.39 -9.61
N GLU A 83 12.59 9.32 -10.86
CA GLU A 83 11.79 10.36 -11.51
C GLU A 83 10.33 9.93 -11.56
N TYR A 84 9.44 10.82 -11.13
CA TYR A 84 8.01 10.59 -11.10
C TYR A 84 7.29 11.61 -11.98
N LYS A 85 6.46 11.10 -12.89
CA LYS A 85 5.56 11.93 -13.69
C LYS A 85 4.30 12.18 -12.88
N ILE A 86 4.03 13.44 -12.56
CA ILE A 86 2.75 13.82 -11.95
C ILE A 86 1.73 13.93 -13.09
N LYS A 87 0.67 13.13 -13.02
CA LYS A 87 -0.45 13.15 -13.96
C LYS A 87 -1.57 14.03 -13.42
#